data_AF-A0AAN6IXF1-F1
#
_entry.id   AF-A0AAN6IXF1-F1
#
_cell.length_a   1.000
_cell.length_b   1.000
_cell.length_c   1.000
_cell.angle_alpha   90.00
_cell.angle_beta   90.00
_cell.angle_gamma   90.00
#
_symmetry.space_group_name_H-M   'P 1'
#
loop_
_entity.id
_entity.type
_entity.pdbx_description
1 polymer ?
#
loop_
_entity_poly.entity_id
_entity_poly.type
_entity_poly.pdbx_seq_one_letter_code
_entity_poly.pdbx_strand_id
1 'polypeptide(L)'
;MKHLTILLFGNLACASIVLKLSDSDAAAVGSLTSSISNVQHTFYGYPDNDPPGPATAYNCGGRNFVAGGTGTHDNPLTMATAPGKLNQCETIYVPYLKKYVRFEDTCAQCTDDWNGGSGKRHIDIWTGSSTINGGQKQIDCEDALTPDQPKTIVRNPAANLEVDGKFELIKRASPEEITYALHPHLQLCGLTVSRRRSEKFL
;
A
#
# COMPACT_ATOMS: atom_id res chain seq x y z
N MET A 1 65.25 47.57 34.72
CA MET A 1 65.72 47.82 33.34
C MET A 1 64.57 47.54 32.38
N LYS A 2 64.18 48.59 31.63
CA LYS A 2 63.36 48.63 30.41
C LYS A 2 61.90 48.14 30.45
N HIS A 3 61.00 49.12 30.26
CA HIS A 3 59.60 48.96 29.86
C HIS A 3 59.45 48.17 28.55
N LEU A 4 58.35 47.41 28.42
CA LEU A 4 57.75 47.17 27.12
C LEU A 4 56.22 47.10 27.25
N THR A 5 55.59 48.16 26.74
CA THR A 5 54.15 48.31 26.47
C THR A 5 53.73 47.34 25.36
N ILE A 6 52.71 46.51 25.60
CA ILE A 6 52.04 45.75 24.55
C ILE A 6 50.75 46.46 24.18
N LEU A 7 50.71 46.94 22.92
CA LEU A 7 49.57 47.53 22.24
C LEU A 7 48.45 46.50 22.05
N LEU A 8 47.20 46.92 22.30
CA LEU A 8 46.01 46.23 21.83
C LEU A 8 45.97 46.26 20.29
N PHE A 9 46.00 45.09 19.67
CA PHE A 9 45.40 44.89 18.35
C PHE A 9 44.53 43.63 18.40
N GLY A 10 43.31 43.80 17.92
CA GLY A 10 42.26 42.79 17.98
C GLY A 10 42.62 41.48 17.29
N ASN A 11 42.06 40.40 17.82
CA ASN A 11 41.21 39.50 17.06
C ASN A 11 40.52 38.58 18.06
N LEU A 12 39.20 38.57 18.00
CA LEU A 12 38.34 37.67 18.75
C LEU A 12 38.60 36.25 18.23
N ALA A 13 39.55 35.54 18.84
CA ALA A 13 39.70 34.11 18.62
C ALA A 13 38.52 33.42 19.32
N CYS A 14 37.57 32.94 18.51
CA CYS A 14 36.50 32.06 18.95
C CYS A 14 37.15 30.81 19.56
N ALA A 15 37.10 30.67 20.88
CA ALA A 15 37.47 29.43 21.55
C ALA A 15 36.43 28.37 21.16
N SER A 16 36.83 27.43 20.31
CA SER A 16 36.03 26.25 20.00
C SER A 16 35.89 25.40 21.25
N ILE A 17 34.75 25.48 21.92
CA ILE A 17 34.31 24.47 22.87
C ILE A 17 34.11 23.17 22.09
N VAL A 18 35.02 22.22 22.26
CA VAL A 18 34.82 20.84 21.81
C VAL A 18 33.97 20.16 22.88
N LEU A 19 32.65 20.23 22.74
CA LEU A 19 31.73 19.36 23.45
C LEU A 19 31.90 17.95 22.89
N LYS A 20 32.50 17.05 23.67
CA LYS A 20 32.48 15.62 23.39
C LYS A 20 31.05 15.12 23.57
N LEU A 21 30.33 14.95 22.47
CA LEU A 21 29.11 14.15 22.45
C LEU A 21 29.54 12.68 22.54
N SER A 22 29.16 12.02 23.63
CA SER A 22 29.25 10.58 23.75
C SER A 22 28.19 9.95 22.84
N ASP A 23 28.64 9.17 21.86
CA ASP A 23 27.79 8.35 21.00
C ASP A 23 27.08 7.28 21.82
N SER A 24 25.85 7.57 22.24
CA SER A 24 24.87 6.57 22.65
C SER A 24 23.48 7.10 22.28
N ASP A 25 22.68 6.23 21.68
CA ASP A 25 21.30 6.45 21.23
C ASP A 25 21.15 7.06 19.82
N ALA A 26 21.49 6.23 18.83
CA ALA A 26 20.78 6.27 17.56
C ALA A 26 19.30 5.95 17.81
N ALA A 27 18.53 6.95 18.23
CA ALA A 27 17.08 6.90 18.17
C ALA A 27 16.73 6.61 16.71
N ALA A 28 16.08 5.47 16.46
CA ALA A 28 15.47 5.18 15.18
C ALA A 28 14.62 6.41 14.81
N VAL A 29 15.03 7.12 13.77
CA VAL A 29 14.25 8.22 13.21
C VAL A 29 13.06 7.56 12.53
N GLY A 30 12.04 7.23 13.33
CA GLY A 30 10.77 6.76 12.83
C GLY A 30 10.24 7.85 11.91
N SER A 31 10.18 7.54 10.61
CA SER A 31 9.63 8.44 9.62
C SER A 31 8.24 8.86 10.08
N LEU A 32 8.03 10.18 10.26
CA LEU A 32 6.79 10.68 10.81
C LEU A 32 5.62 10.23 9.93
N THR A 33 4.59 9.68 10.57
CA THR A 33 3.33 9.35 9.91
C THR A 33 2.76 10.61 9.26
N SER A 34 2.39 10.53 7.99
CA SER A 34 1.82 11.66 7.25
C SER A 34 0.58 11.23 6.48
N SER A 35 -0.36 12.15 6.30
CA SER A 35 -1.60 11.91 5.55
C SER A 35 -1.56 12.63 4.22
N ILE A 36 -1.99 11.96 3.15
CA ILE A 36 -2.19 12.54 1.83
C ILE A 36 -3.68 12.47 1.51
N SER A 37 -4.30 13.63 1.33
CA SER A 37 -5.71 13.76 0.94
C SER A 37 -5.89 13.83 -0.58
N ASN A 38 -7.15 13.73 -1.01
CA ASN A 38 -7.56 13.84 -2.41
C ASN A 38 -6.84 12.84 -3.33
N VAL A 39 -6.84 11.57 -2.91
CA VAL A 39 -6.31 10.46 -3.69
C VAL A 39 -7.48 9.70 -4.30
N GLN A 40 -7.56 9.67 -5.63
CA GLN A 40 -8.44 8.76 -6.36
C GLN A 40 -8.03 7.32 -6.02
N HIS A 41 -9.02 6.51 -5.70
CA HIS A 41 -8.85 5.09 -5.51
C HIS A 41 -9.65 4.38 -6.59
N THR A 42 -9.03 3.47 -7.31
CA THR A 42 -9.70 2.46 -8.12
C THR A 42 -9.29 1.08 -7.62
N PHE A 43 -9.85 0.08 -8.27
CA PHE A 43 -9.59 -1.31 -8.01
C PHE A 43 -9.29 -2.02 -9.33
N TYR A 44 -8.43 -3.02 -9.26
CA TYR A 44 -8.03 -3.84 -10.40
C TYR A 44 -7.82 -5.28 -9.93
N GLY A 45 -7.62 -6.19 -10.87
CA GLY A 45 -7.10 -7.50 -10.55
C GLY A 45 -6.68 -8.29 -11.77
N TYR A 46 -6.82 -9.62 -11.70
CA TYR A 46 -6.29 -10.50 -12.76
C TYR A 46 -6.73 -10.12 -14.20
N PRO A 47 -8.02 -9.88 -14.50
CA PRO A 47 -8.47 -9.72 -15.88
C PRO A 47 -7.97 -8.45 -16.57
N ASP A 48 -7.77 -7.38 -15.82
CA ASP A 48 -7.49 -6.02 -16.29
C ASP A 48 -6.09 -5.52 -15.92
N ASN A 49 -5.31 -6.30 -15.16
CA ASN A 49 -3.87 -6.13 -15.10
C ASN A 49 -3.26 -6.31 -16.51
N ASP A 50 -2.16 -5.60 -16.82
CA ASP A 50 -1.57 -5.60 -18.17
C ASP A 50 -0.11 -6.10 -18.15
N PRO A 51 0.18 -7.30 -18.70
CA PRO A 51 -0.77 -8.27 -19.27
C PRO A 51 -1.63 -8.97 -18.20
N PRO A 52 -2.79 -9.56 -18.57
CA PRO A 52 -3.68 -10.22 -17.60
C PRO A 52 -2.97 -11.30 -16.81
N GLY A 53 -2.99 -11.16 -15.49
CA GLY A 53 -2.14 -11.96 -14.62
C GLY A 53 -1.96 -11.35 -13.24
N PRO A 54 -1.27 -12.08 -12.35
CA PRO A 54 -0.96 -11.57 -11.02
C PRO A 54 0.40 -10.87 -10.98
N ALA A 55 1.07 -10.67 -12.13
CA ALA A 55 2.42 -10.15 -12.16
C ALA A 55 2.45 -8.71 -11.64
N THR A 56 3.48 -8.37 -10.87
CA THR A 56 3.72 -7.00 -10.38
C THR A 56 5.03 -6.46 -10.91
N ALA A 57 5.15 -5.14 -11.06
CA ALA A 57 6.39 -4.48 -11.48
C ALA A 57 7.57 -4.71 -10.51
N TYR A 58 7.30 -4.86 -9.22
CA TYR A 58 8.31 -4.94 -8.17
C TYR A 58 8.16 -6.20 -7.31
N ASN A 59 9.30 -6.81 -6.96
CA ASN A 59 9.34 -7.93 -6.01
C ASN A 59 9.45 -7.41 -4.57
N CYS A 60 8.33 -7.36 -3.88
CA CYS A 60 8.24 -6.89 -2.50
C CYS A 60 7.76 -8.01 -1.57
N GLY A 61 8.24 -8.02 -0.32
CA GLY A 61 7.82 -8.94 0.72
C GLY A 61 7.96 -10.44 0.39
N GLY A 62 8.88 -10.81 -0.50
CA GLY A 62 9.14 -12.21 -0.87
C GLY A 62 8.06 -12.86 -1.73
N ARG A 63 7.21 -12.08 -2.42
CA ARG A 63 6.11 -12.59 -3.24
C ARG A 63 6.49 -13.01 -4.66
N ASN A 64 7.76 -12.90 -5.05
CA ASN A 64 8.26 -13.28 -6.38
C ASN A 64 7.47 -12.63 -7.53
N PHE A 65 7.22 -11.32 -7.43
CA PHE A 65 6.46 -10.54 -8.40
C PHE A 65 4.99 -10.97 -8.56
N VAL A 66 4.35 -11.40 -7.47
CA VAL A 66 2.94 -11.85 -7.47
C VAL A 66 2.09 -10.95 -6.57
N ALA A 67 1.04 -10.38 -7.15
CA ALA A 67 0.04 -9.58 -6.48
C ALA A 67 -0.77 -10.41 -5.48
N GLY A 68 -1.25 -9.78 -4.41
CA GLY A 68 -2.17 -10.40 -3.48
C GLY A 68 -2.20 -9.71 -2.13
N GLY A 69 -2.20 -10.50 -1.06
CA GLY A 69 -2.17 -10.01 0.31
C GLY A 69 -3.57 -9.97 0.93
N THR A 70 -3.63 -9.73 2.23
CA THR A 70 -4.89 -9.76 3.00
C THR A 70 -5.23 -8.39 3.60
N GLY A 71 -4.30 -7.45 3.45
CA GLY A 71 -4.43 -6.06 3.85
C GLY A 71 -4.13 -5.82 5.33
N THR A 72 -3.47 -6.77 5.98
CA THR A 72 -2.80 -6.55 7.27
C THR A 72 -1.45 -5.87 7.04
N HIS A 73 -0.86 -5.30 8.08
CA HIS A 73 0.46 -4.66 7.96
C HIS A 73 1.54 -5.63 7.46
N ASP A 74 1.53 -6.87 7.95
CA ASP A 74 2.53 -7.87 7.59
C ASP A 74 2.25 -8.53 6.23
N ASN A 75 0.99 -8.49 5.78
CA ASN A 75 0.56 -9.00 4.48
C ASN A 75 -0.31 -7.98 3.73
N PRO A 76 0.27 -6.83 3.33
CA PRO A 76 -0.48 -5.74 2.73
C PRO A 76 -1.01 -6.14 1.35
N LEU A 77 -2.17 -5.59 0.99
CA LEU A 77 -2.68 -5.75 -0.37
C LEU A 77 -1.73 -5.11 -1.37
N THR A 78 -1.57 -5.74 -2.53
CA THR A 78 -0.87 -5.12 -3.65
C THR A 78 -1.61 -3.87 -4.10
N MET A 79 -0.85 -2.83 -4.40
CA MET A 79 -1.34 -1.58 -4.96
C MET A 79 -0.43 -1.17 -6.12
N ALA A 80 -1.04 -0.54 -7.13
CA ALA A 80 -0.37 0.17 -8.19
C ALA A 80 -0.46 1.69 -8.03
N THR A 81 0.56 2.42 -8.49
CA THR A 81 0.50 3.88 -8.71
C THR A 81 1.54 4.30 -9.74
N ALA A 82 1.68 5.61 -9.98
CA ALA A 82 2.73 6.14 -10.85
C ALA A 82 4.12 6.04 -10.19
N PRO A 83 5.17 5.63 -10.93
CA PRO A 83 6.53 5.60 -10.43
C PRO A 83 6.99 6.95 -9.84
N GLY A 84 7.67 6.89 -8.70
CA GLY A 84 8.23 8.05 -8.02
C GLY A 84 7.24 8.90 -7.20
N LYS A 85 5.94 8.52 -7.14
CA LYS A 85 4.95 9.21 -6.28
C LYS A 85 4.92 8.64 -4.86
N LEU A 86 5.18 7.35 -4.74
CA LEU A 86 5.49 6.65 -3.50
C LEU A 86 6.80 5.88 -3.67
N ASN A 87 7.43 5.50 -2.56
CA ASN A 87 8.66 4.71 -2.62
C ASN A 87 8.32 3.28 -3.02
N GLN A 88 9.15 2.67 -3.86
CA GLN A 88 9.00 1.26 -4.22
C GLN A 88 8.90 0.39 -2.95
N CYS A 89 7.96 -0.56 -2.94
CA CYS A 89 7.64 -1.41 -1.79
C CYS A 89 7.14 -0.68 -0.53
N GLU A 90 6.80 0.60 -0.61
CA GLU A 90 6.24 1.35 0.51
C GLU A 90 4.89 0.78 0.93
N THR A 91 4.73 0.55 2.23
CA THR A 91 3.45 0.18 2.82
C THR A 91 2.75 1.42 3.36
N ILE A 92 1.52 1.64 2.92
CA ILE A 92 0.65 2.72 3.35
C ILE A 92 -0.64 2.14 3.93
N TYR A 93 -1.42 2.97 4.61
CA TYR A 93 -2.72 2.58 5.14
C TYR A 93 -3.83 3.39 4.48
N VAL A 94 -4.93 2.71 4.14
CA VAL A 94 -6.13 3.26 3.50
C VAL A 94 -7.26 3.25 4.53
N PRO A 95 -7.51 4.38 5.24
CA PRO A 95 -8.39 4.38 6.41
C PRO A 95 -9.83 3.99 6.13
N TYR A 96 -10.38 4.35 4.97
CA TYR A 96 -11.78 4.04 4.66
C TYR A 96 -12.01 2.54 4.39
N LEU A 97 -10.97 1.82 3.96
CA LEU A 97 -11.00 0.35 3.80
C LEU A 97 -10.54 -0.38 5.06
N LYS A 98 -9.85 0.32 5.97
CA LYS A 98 -9.10 -0.29 7.08
C LYS A 98 -8.14 -1.38 6.59
N LYS A 99 -7.31 -1.01 5.62
CA LYS A 99 -6.35 -1.92 4.96
C LYS A 99 -4.99 -1.28 4.80
N TYR A 100 -3.96 -2.10 4.96
CA TYR A 100 -2.62 -1.78 4.50
C TYR A 100 -2.47 -2.21 3.05
N VAL A 101 -1.85 -1.36 2.25
CA VAL A 101 -1.52 -1.65 0.86
C VAL A 101 -0.05 -1.34 0.62
N ARG A 102 0.58 -2.04 -0.34
CA ARG A 102 1.99 -1.90 -0.66
C ARG A 102 2.17 -1.59 -2.14
N PHE A 103 2.97 -0.57 -2.43
CA PHE A 103 3.29 -0.18 -3.81
C PHE A 103 4.22 -1.23 -4.44
N GLU A 104 3.63 -2.12 -5.21
CA GLU A 104 4.32 -3.25 -5.84
C GLU A 104 4.20 -3.25 -7.34
N ASP A 105 3.25 -2.49 -7.88
CA ASP A 105 2.92 -2.51 -9.29
C ASP A 105 2.75 -1.11 -9.85
N THR A 106 2.69 -0.97 -11.16
CA THR A 106 2.55 0.34 -11.82
C THR A 106 1.33 0.38 -12.73
N CYS A 107 0.68 1.54 -12.80
CA CYS A 107 -0.48 1.75 -13.66
C CYS A 107 -0.25 2.92 -14.62
N ALA A 108 -0.58 2.70 -15.89
CA ALA A 108 -0.48 3.72 -16.94
C ALA A 108 -1.44 4.89 -16.67
N GLN A 109 -2.71 4.59 -16.39
CA GLN A 109 -3.72 5.60 -16.07
C GLN A 109 -3.31 6.45 -14.86
N CYS A 110 -2.75 5.84 -13.81
CA CYS A 110 -2.22 6.60 -12.67
C CYS A 110 -1.09 7.53 -13.12
N THR A 111 -0.19 7.07 -13.98
CA THR A 111 0.91 7.89 -14.51
C THR A 111 0.38 9.09 -15.29
N ASP A 112 -0.64 8.90 -16.10
CA ASP A 112 -1.28 9.98 -16.86
C ASP A 112 -2.02 10.97 -15.95
N ASP A 113 -2.73 10.48 -14.93
CA ASP A 113 -3.39 11.33 -13.93
C ASP A 113 -2.39 12.22 -13.18
N TRP A 114 -1.22 11.66 -12.87
CA TRP A 114 -0.14 12.37 -12.17
C TRP A 114 0.68 13.30 -13.07
N ASN A 115 1.10 12.86 -14.26
CA ASN A 115 2.10 13.52 -15.11
C ASN A 115 1.51 14.19 -16.37
N GLY A 116 0.32 13.77 -16.81
CA GLY A 116 -0.19 14.02 -18.16
C GLY A 116 -1.39 14.97 -18.29
N GLY A 117 -2.03 15.46 -17.21
CA GLY A 117 -3.07 16.48 -17.42
C GLY A 117 -3.91 17.01 -16.26
N SER A 118 -3.97 16.37 -15.08
CA SER A 118 -4.89 16.83 -14.02
C SER A 118 -4.26 17.01 -12.64
N GLY A 119 -3.04 16.51 -12.40
CA GLY A 119 -2.40 16.55 -11.09
C GLY A 119 -3.14 15.71 -10.04
N LYS A 120 -4.00 14.79 -10.48
CA LYS A 120 -4.79 13.91 -9.62
C LYS A 120 -3.89 12.84 -9.06
N ARG A 121 -3.92 12.69 -7.73
CA ARG A 121 -3.24 11.58 -7.07
C ARG A 121 -4.08 10.34 -7.27
N HIS A 122 -3.49 9.25 -7.74
CA HIS A 122 -4.24 8.03 -8.06
C HIS A 122 -3.49 6.79 -7.57
N ILE A 123 -4.20 5.91 -6.87
CA ILE A 123 -3.77 4.55 -6.54
C ILE A 123 -4.81 3.54 -6.99
N ASP A 124 -4.35 2.36 -7.37
CA ASP A 124 -5.18 1.25 -7.81
C ASP A 124 -4.93 0.03 -6.91
N ILE A 125 -5.98 -0.59 -6.36
CA ILE A 125 -5.85 -1.60 -5.30
C ILE A 125 -6.28 -2.98 -5.80
N TRP A 126 -5.42 -3.97 -5.62
CA TRP A 126 -5.64 -5.33 -6.11
C TRP A 126 -6.80 -6.03 -5.38
N THR A 127 -7.76 -6.55 -6.13
CA THR A 127 -9.00 -7.20 -5.64
C THR A 127 -9.14 -8.66 -6.00
N GLY A 128 -8.28 -9.17 -6.87
CA GLY A 128 -8.44 -10.48 -7.52
C GLY A 128 -7.67 -11.63 -6.89
N SER A 129 -7.89 -12.86 -7.36
CA SER A 129 -7.03 -13.99 -7.00
C SER A 129 -5.73 -13.93 -7.80
N SER A 130 -4.61 -14.36 -7.22
CA SER A 130 -3.36 -14.52 -7.99
C SER A 130 -3.37 -15.70 -8.96
N THR A 131 -4.43 -16.52 -8.96
CA THR A 131 -4.51 -17.77 -9.75
C THR A 131 -5.80 -17.92 -10.54
N ILE A 132 -6.79 -17.05 -10.33
CA ILE A 132 -8.10 -17.12 -10.98
C ILE A 132 -8.36 -15.81 -11.70
N ASN A 133 -8.55 -15.89 -13.01
CA ASN A 133 -9.07 -14.78 -13.81
C ASN A 133 -10.58 -14.69 -13.63
N GLY A 134 -11.08 -13.61 -13.01
CA GLY A 134 -12.50 -13.42 -12.78
C GLY A 134 -13.32 -12.83 -13.93
N GLY A 135 -12.65 -12.42 -15.02
CA GLY A 135 -13.26 -11.81 -16.19
C GLY A 135 -14.11 -10.59 -15.86
N GLN A 136 -15.14 -10.34 -16.67
CA GLN A 136 -16.01 -9.17 -16.52
C GLN A 136 -16.67 -9.05 -15.14
N LYS A 137 -16.98 -10.16 -14.47
CA LYS A 137 -17.58 -10.11 -13.14
C LYS A 137 -16.67 -9.49 -12.09
N GLN A 138 -15.36 -9.66 -12.26
CA GLN A 138 -14.38 -9.04 -11.38
C GLN A 138 -14.31 -7.53 -11.67
N ILE A 139 -14.29 -7.16 -12.96
CA ILE A 139 -14.33 -5.77 -13.43
C ILE A 139 -15.57 -5.04 -12.90
N ASP A 140 -16.76 -5.63 -13.02
CA ASP A 140 -18.01 -5.03 -12.51
C ASP A 140 -17.95 -4.78 -10.99
N CYS A 141 -17.25 -5.66 -10.26
CA CYS A 141 -17.04 -5.50 -8.82
C CYS A 141 -15.98 -4.43 -8.51
N GLU A 142 -14.88 -4.38 -9.26
CA GLU A 142 -13.84 -3.35 -9.16
C GLU A 142 -14.45 -1.95 -9.36
N ASP A 143 -15.31 -1.81 -10.36
CA ASP A 143 -16.08 -0.60 -10.63
C ASP A 143 -17.03 -0.26 -9.46
N ALA A 144 -17.75 -1.25 -8.93
CA ALA A 144 -18.68 -1.03 -7.80
C ALA A 144 -17.98 -0.63 -6.49
N LEU A 145 -16.73 -1.04 -6.30
CA LEU A 145 -15.92 -0.68 -5.13
C LEU A 145 -15.30 0.71 -5.26
N THR A 146 -15.08 1.17 -6.50
CA THR A 146 -14.44 2.47 -6.78
C THR A 146 -15.28 3.60 -6.19
N PRO A 147 -14.76 4.35 -5.20
CA PRO A 147 -15.55 5.40 -4.57
C PRO A 147 -15.71 6.64 -5.47
N ASP A 148 -16.91 7.23 -5.43
CA ASP A 148 -17.22 8.48 -6.17
C ASP A 148 -16.33 9.68 -5.79
N GLN A 149 -15.78 9.67 -4.57
CA GLN A 149 -15.01 10.78 -4.02
C GLN A 149 -13.61 10.31 -3.62
N PRO A 150 -12.57 11.09 -3.97
CA PRO A 150 -11.21 10.86 -3.51
C PRO A 150 -11.11 10.68 -1.99
N LYS A 151 -10.19 9.82 -1.56
CA LYS A 151 -9.99 9.46 -0.14
C LYS A 151 -8.59 9.85 0.33
N THR A 152 -8.36 9.64 1.62
CA THR A 152 -7.06 9.86 2.26
C THR A 152 -6.27 8.56 2.30
N ILE A 153 -4.95 8.66 2.19
CA ILE A 153 -4.00 7.61 2.54
C ILE A 153 -3.06 8.09 3.65
N VAL A 154 -2.49 7.14 4.39
CA VAL A 154 -1.53 7.40 5.47
C VAL A 154 -0.21 6.73 5.15
N ARG A 155 0.86 7.51 5.02
CA ARG A 155 2.25 7.04 4.84
C ARG A 155 2.92 6.86 6.19
N ASN A 156 3.86 5.92 6.26
CA ASN A 156 4.49 5.45 7.50
C ASN A 156 3.43 5.16 8.60
N PRO A 157 2.40 4.35 8.30
CA PRO A 157 1.39 4.03 9.29
C PRO A 157 2.00 3.20 10.43
N ALA A 158 1.44 3.33 11.64
CA ALA A 158 1.71 2.36 12.70
C ALA A 158 1.29 0.95 12.24
N ALA A 159 1.93 -0.11 12.72
CA ALA A 159 1.64 -1.48 12.30
C ALA A 159 0.36 -2.08 12.92
N ASN A 160 -0.25 -1.40 13.89
CA ASN A 160 -1.37 -1.86 14.69
C ASN A 160 -2.67 -1.07 14.47
N LEU A 161 -2.80 -0.39 13.33
CA LEU A 161 -4.07 0.25 12.96
C LEU A 161 -5.13 -0.84 12.74
N GLU A 162 -6.38 -0.46 12.96
CA GLU A 162 -7.50 -1.36 12.79
C GLU A 162 -7.51 -1.96 11.38
N VAL A 163 -7.73 -3.27 11.28
CA VAL A 163 -7.91 -3.94 9.99
C VAL A 163 -9.32 -4.50 9.97
N ASP A 164 -10.08 -4.22 8.91
CA ASP A 164 -11.38 -4.88 8.76
C ASP A 164 -11.17 -6.37 8.48
N GLY A 165 -11.44 -7.18 9.52
CA GLY A 165 -11.34 -8.63 9.53
C GLY A 165 -12.47 -9.32 8.77
N LYS A 166 -13.49 -8.60 8.30
CA LYS A 166 -14.47 -9.12 7.32
C LYS A 166 -13.85 -9.36 5.94
N PHE A 167 -12.54 -9.52 5.89
CA PHE A 167 -11.76 -9.71 4.68
C PHE A 167 -10.65 -10.76 4.87
N GLU A 168 -10.58 -11.45 6.02
CA GLU A 168 -9.67 -12.59 6.24
C GLU A 168 -10.19 -13.56 7.33
N LEU A 169 -9.96 -14.88 7.17
CA LEU A 169 -10.33 -16.09 7.99
C LEU A 169 -11.04 -17.28 7.26
N ILE A 170 -10.37 -18.03 6.34
CA ILE A 170 -10.73 -19.47 6.19
C ILE A 170 -9.82 -20.33 7.08
N LYS A 171 -10.31 -20.61 8.29
CA LYS A 171 -10.11 -21.92 8.94
C LYS A 171 -11.49 -22.46 9.32
N ARG A 172 -12.05 -23.30 8.44
CA ARG A 172 -13.29 -24.11 8.56
C ARG A 172 -14.61 -23.38 8.27
N ALA A 173 -15.21 -23.68 7.11
CA ALA A 173 -16.68 -23.71 6.95
C ALA A 173 -17.11 -24.53 5.71
N SER A 174 -18.19 -25.29 5.86
CA SER A 174 -18.92 -26.10 4.85
C SER A 174 -20.12 -25.33 4.29
N PRO A 175 -20.73 -25.74 3.15
CA PRO A 175 -21.45 -24.82 2.24
C PRO A 175 -22.97 -24.99 2.24
N GLU A 176 -23.72 -23.91 2.48
CA GLU A 176 -25.09 -23.71 1.97
C GLU A 176 -25.29 -22.22 1.62
N GLU A 177 -26.03 -21.98 0.53
CA GLU A 177 -26.46 -20.71 -0.07
C GLU A 177 -25.45 -19.86 -0.87
N ILE A 178 -25.68 -19.80 -2.18
CA ILE A 178 -25.09 -18.83 -3.11
C ILE A 178 -25.84 -17.51 -2.93
N THR A 179 -25.39 -16.71 -2.00
CA THR A 179 -25.59 -15.26 -2.00
C THR A 179 -24.22 -14.62 -2.26
N TYR A 180 -24.15 -13.71 -3.23
CA TYR A 180 -23.09 -12.71 -3.28
C TYR A 180 -23.28 -11.75 -2.10
N ALA A 181 -23.17 -12.27 -0.87
CA ALA A 181 -22.87 -11.45 0.27
C ALA A 181 -21.40 -11.05 0.15
N LEU A 182 -21.07 -9.86 0.64
CA LEU A 182 -19.73 -9.47 1.08
C LEU A 182 -19.20 -10.59 1.99
N HIS A 183 -18.66 -11.66 1.39
CA HIS A 183 -18.26 -12.85 2.11
C HIS A 183 -16.84 -12.61 2.59
N PRO A 184 -16.55 -12.86 3.87
CA PRO A 184 -15.41 -12.23 4.50
C PRO A 184 -14.03 -12.75 4.08
N HIS A 185 -13.91 -13.62 3.07
CA HIS A 185 -12.76 -14.50 2.93
C HIS A 185 -12.19 -14.72 1.54
N LEU A 186 -12.65 -13.99 0.53
CA LEU A 186 -11.89 -13.90 -0.71
C LEU A 186 -11.79 -12.42 -1.04
N GLN A 187 -10.59 -12.05 -1.47
CA GLN A 187 -10.23 -10.84 -2.18
C GLN A 187 -11.42 -10.08 -2.79
N LEU A 188 -11.40 -8.75 -2.73
CA LEU A 188 -12.49 -7.77 -2.88
C LEU A 188 -13.53 -8.12 -3.97
N CYS A 189 -13.12 -8.85 -5.02
CA CYS A 189 -13.96 -9.31 -6.12
C CYS A 189 -13.95 -10.82 -6.44
N GLY A 190 -13.72 -11.70 -5.45
CA GLY A 190 -13.44 -13.13 -5.65
C GLY A 190 -14.60 -14.00 -6.18
N LEU A 191 -14.27 -14.97 -7.05
CA LEU A 191 -15.14 -16.04 -7.53
C LEU A 191 -14.89 -17.36 -6.79
N THR A 192 -15.95 -18.09 -6.43
CA THR A 192 -15.85 -19.52 -6.06
C THR A 192 -16.34 -20.40 -7.22
N VAL A 193 -15.54 -21.41 -7.59
CA VAL A 193 -15.93 -22.46 -8.54
C VAL A 193 -16.54 -23.64 -7.78
N SER A 194 -17.83 -23.94 -8.01
CA SER A 194 -18.47 -25.14 -7.48
C SER A 194 -18.29 -26.33 -8.44
N ARG A 195 -17.70 -27.43 -7.97
CA ARG A 195 -17.72 -28.72 -8.67
C ARG A 195 -19.08 -29.40 -8.46
N ARG A 196 -19.81 -29.64 -9.55
CA ARG A 196 -20.97 -30.53 -9.56
C ARG A 196 -20.59 -31.92 -9.03
N ARG A 197 -21.34 -32.44 -8.07
CA ARG A 197 -21.38 -33.88 -7.79
C ARG A 197 -22.71 -34.42 -8.30
N SER A 198 -22.61 -35.44 -9.14
CA SER A 198 -23.68 -36.19 -9.81
C SER A 198 -24.92 -36.40 -8.95
N GLU A 199 -26.08 -36.07 -9.50
CA GLU A 199 -27.38 -36.56 -9.05
C GLU A 199 -27.36 -38.09 -9.01
N LYS A 200 -27.55 -38.67 -7.82
CA LYS A 200 -28.09 -40.02 -7.71
C LYS A 200 -29.59 -39.91 -7.95
N PHE A 201 -30.05 -40.40 -9.10
CA PHE A 201 -31.44 -40.81 -9.24
C PHE A 201 -31.64 -42.08 -8.40
N LEU A 202 -32.61 -41.97 -7.47
CA LEU A 202 -33.37 -43.01 -6.76
C LEU A 202 -32.62 -44.25 -6.24
#